data_AF-A0A1I4T4C6-F1
#
_entry.id   AF-A0A1I4T4C6-F1
#
_cell.length_a   1.000
_cell.length_b   1.000
_cell.length_c   1.000
_cell.angle_alpha   90.00
_cell.angle_beta   90.00
_cell.angle_gamma   90.00
#
_symmetry.space_group_name_H-M   'P 1'
#
loop_
_entity.id
_entity.type
_entity.pdbx_description
1 polymer ?
#
loop_
_entity_poly.entity_id
_entity_poly.type
_entity_poly.pdbx_seq_one_letter_code
_entity_poly.pdbx_strand_id
1 'polypeptide(L)'
;MTEPDGKPALVENMLLLRKEDFDELLAHAAERGAERVLYHLGLENGHAARDIRELRDLLEAWREARHTAWQTFVKVLTTGILAALLVGAAIKLKLMGGPQ
;
A
#
# COMPACT_ATOMS: atom_id res chain seq x y z
N MET A 1 28.09 26.57 -43.82
CA MET A 1 28.05 25.32 -43.05
C MET A 1 26.65 24.76 -43.25
N THR A 2 26.47 23.87 -44.23
CA THR A 2 25.15 23.30 -44.54
C THR A 2 24.86 22.18 -43.55
N GLU A 3 23.88 22.37 -42.67
CA GLU A 3 23.31 21.27 -41.89
C GLU A 3 22.86 20.17 -42.87
N PRO A 4 23.26 18.90 -42.67
CA PRO A 4 22.77 17.83 -43.52
C PRO A 4 21.28 17.65 -43.26
N ASP A 5 20.48 17.78 -44.33
CA ASP A 5 19.02 17.65 -44.37
C ASP A 5 18.59 16.34 -43.69
N GLY A 6 18.20 16.43 -42.41
CA GLY A 6 17.81 15.32 -41.54
C GLY A 6 16.41 14.77 -41.83
N LYS A 7 16.02 14.71 -43.12
CA LYS A 7 14.72 14.20 -43.51
C LYS A 7 14.73 12.67 -43.48
N PRO A 8 13.76 12.03 -42.80
CA PRO A 8 13.68 10.57 -42.78
C PRO A 8 13.43 10.04 -44.20
N ALA A 9 14.28 9.11 -44.64
CA ALA A 9 14.11 8.43 -45.91
C ALA A 9 13.17 7.23 -45.73
N LEU A 10 12.11 7.19 -46.53
CA LEU A 10 11.19 6.06 -46.62
C LEU A 10 11.69 5.12 -47.73
N VAL A 11 12.13 3.92 -47.35
CA VAL A 11 12.59 2.88 -48.28
C VAL A 11 11.81 1.62 -47.98
N GLU A 12 11.02 1.13 -48.95
CA GLU A 12 10.41 -0.20 -48.87
C GLU A 12 9.65 -0.45 -47.55
N ASN A 13 8.88 0.56 -47.12
CA ASN A 13 8.12 0.58 -45.87
C ASN A 13 8.95 0.62 -44.56
N MET A 14 10.27 0.77 -44.66
CA MET A 14 11.17 1.11 -43.55
C MET A 14 11.46 2.60 -43.53
N LEU A 15 11.53 3.15 -42.31
CA LEU A 15 11.79 4.56 -42.05
C LEU A 15 13.19 4.68 -41.45
N LEU A 16 14.13 5.22 -42.22
CA LEU A 16 15.50 5.41 -41.78
C LEU A 16 15.61 6.71 -40.99
N LEU A 17 15.91 6.59 -39.71
CA LEU A 17 16.09 7.69 -38.76
C LEU A 17 17.53 7.74 -38.28
N ARG A 18 18.00 8.95 -37.93
CA ARG A 18 19.22 9.06 -37.13
C ARG A 18 18.92 8.49 -35.75
N LYS A 19 19.97 7.98 -35.10
CA LYS A 19 19.84 7.39 -33.77
C LYS A 19 19.23 8.36 -32.75
N GLU A 20 19.64 9.63 -32.82
CA GLU A 20 19.13 10.71 -31.97
C GLU A 20 17.61 10.89 -32.12
N ASP A 21 17.13 10.97 -33.36
CA ASP A 21 15.70 11.15 -33.67
C ASP A 21 14.88 9.91 -33.22
N PHE A 22 15.48 8.71 -33.31
CA PHE A 22 14.85 7.48 -32.83
C PHE A 22 14.76 7.42 -31.30
N ASP A 23 15.84 7.76 -30.60
CA ASP A 23 15.87 7.80 -29.12
C ASP A 23 14.85 8.82 -28.58
N GLU A 24 14.70 9.98 -29.24
CA GLU A 24 13.71 10.99 -28.88
C GLU A 24 12.27 10.49 -29.11
N LEU A 25 12.02 9.79 -30.21
CA LEU A 25 10.71 9.21 -30.52
C LEU A 25 10.32 8.13 -29.49
N LEU A 26 11.27 7.28 -29.10
CA LEU A 26 11.06 6.29 -28.04
C LEU A 26 10.77 6.94 -26.69
N ALA A 27 11.52 7.99 -26.32
CA ALA A 27 11.30 8.72 -25.08
C ALA A 27 9.89 9.34 -25.04
N HIS A 28 9.46 9.99 -26.12
CA HIS A 28 8.11 10.56 -26.21
C HIS A 28 7.00 9.50 -26.19
N ALA A 29 7.22 8.34 -26.82
CA ALA A 29 6.26 7.25 -26.79
C ALA A 29 6.12 6.68 -25.37
N ALA A 30 7.24 6.52 -24.65
CA ALA A 30 7.27 6.07 -23.26
C ALA A 30 6.60 7.09 -22.33
N GLU A 31 6.90 8.38 -22.49
CA GLU A 31 6.31 9.46 -21.70
C GLU A 31 4.80 9.53 -21.90
N ARG A 32 4.33 9.52 -23.15
CA ARG A 32 2.88 9.47 -23.44
C ARG A 32 2.21 8.21 -22.91
N GLY A 33 2.88 7.08 -22.96
CA GLY A 33 2.40 5.84 -22.36
C GLY A 33 2.23 5.97 -20.85
N ALA A 34 3.24 6.53 -20.17
CA ALA A 34 3.23 6.79 -18.74
C ALA A 34 2.13 7.78 -18.35
N GLU A 35 2.01 8.91 -19.04
CA GLU A 35 0.94 9.89 -18.84
C GLU A 35 -0.45 9.27 -18.99
N ARG A 36 -0.65 8.42 -20.01
CA ARG A 36 -1.94 7.76 -20.24
C ARG A 36 -2.33 6.83 -19.11
N VAL A 37 -1.37 6.09 -18.57
CA VAL A 37 -1.58 5.21 -17.41
C VAL A 37 -1.84 6.05 -16.16
N LEU A 38 -1.06 7.10 -15.92
CA LEU A 38 -1.26 8.01 -14.79
C LEU A 38 -2.66 8.64 -14.82
N TYR A 39 -3.10 9.09 -16.00
CA TYR A 39 -4.45 9.61 -16.21
C TYR A 39 -5.53 8.55 -15.97
N HIS A 40 -5.35 7.33 -16.48
CA HIS A 40 -6.33 6.24 -16.27
C HIS A 40 -6.45 5.83 -14.80
N LEU A 41 -5.38 6.00 -14.04
CA LEU A 41 -5.33 5.74 -12.61
C LEU A 41 -5.76 6.96 -11.77
N GLY A 42 -6.05 8.11 -12.38
CA GLY A 42 -6.40 9.36 -11.68
C GLY A 42 -5.23 9.99 -10.91
N LEU A 43 -3.99 9.67 -11.30
CA LEU A 43 -2.75 10.09 -10.64
C LEU A 43 -2.08 11.30 -11.31
N GLU A 44 -2.68 11.85 -12.36
CA GLU A 44 -2.11 12.91 -13.20
C GLU A 44 -1.92 14.25 -12.47
N ASN A 45 -2.71 14.52 -11.43
CA ASN A 45 -2.69 15.79 -10.70
C ASN A 45 -1.77 15.79 -9.47
N GLY A 46 -0.96 14.73 -9.26
CA GLY A 46 -0.04 14.61 -8.12
C GLY A 46 -0.69 14.42 -6.74
N HIS A 47 -2.02 14.62 -6.63
CA HIS A 47 -2.79 14.39 -5.40
C HIS A 47 -2.74 12.94 -4.94
N ALA A 48 -2.85 11.99 -5.86
CA ALA A 48 -2.90 10.58 -5.49
C ALA A 48 -1.57 10.03 -4.93
N ALA A 49 -0.42 10.61 -5.33
CA ALA A 49 0.86 10.29 -4.68
C ALA A 49 0.89 10.71 -3.21
N ARG A 50 0.15 11.78 -2.86
CA ARG A 50 -0.04 12.23 -1.48
C ARG A 50 -1.05 11.37 -0.74
N ASP A 51 -2.18 11.05 -1.37
CA ASP A 51 -3.21 10.17 -0.77
C ASP A 51 -2.64 8.78 -0.46
N ILE A 52 -1.82 8.21 -1.36
CA ILE A 52 -1.15 6.93 -1.11
C ILE A 52 -0.18 7.00 0.08
N ARG A 53 0.53 8.13 0.25
CA ARG A 53 1.38 8.35 1.42
C ARG A 53 0.55 8.47 2.69
N GLU A 54 -0.51 9.25 2.66
CA GLU A 54 -1.41 9.41 3.81
C GLU A 54 -2.06 8.10 4.21
N LEU A 55 -2.51 7.28 3.24
CA LEU A 55 -3.03 5.93 3.50
C LEU A 55 -1.99 5.02 4.15
N ARG A 56 -0.73 5.08 3.68
CA ARG A 56 0.36 4.29 4.28
C ARG A 56 0.64 4.74 5.70
N ASP A 57 0.69 6.04 5.94
CA ASP A 57 0.94 6.62 7.26
C ASP A 57 -0.20 6.26 8.24
N LEU A 58 -1.46 6.28 7.77
CA LEU A 58 -2.62 5.81 8.54
C LEU A 58 -2.57 4.30 8.81
N LEU A 59 -2.14 3.50 7.85
CA LEU A 59 -2.02 2.05 8.00
C LEU A 59 -0.92 1.69 9.02
N GLU A 60 0.17 2.46 9.01
CA GLU A 60 1.27 2.33 9.97
C GLU A 60 0.79 2.70 11.38
N ALA A 61 0.08 3.83 11.53
CA ALA A 61 -0.56 4.20 12.79
C ALA A 61 -1.59 3.15 13.28
N TRP A 62 -2.38 2.57 12.36
CA TRP A 62 -3.34 1.51 12.71
C TRP A 62 -2.65 0.24 13.17
N ARG A 63 -1.51 -0.12 12.56
CA ARG A 63 -0.73 -1.29 12.95
C ARG A 63 -0.22 -1.16 14.39
N GLU A 64 0.26 0.02 14.76
CA GLU A 64 0.69 0.33 16.13
C GLU A 64 -0.49 0.28 17.11
N ALA A 65 -1.61 0.91 16.76
CA ALA A 65 -2.81 0.90 17.58
C ALA A 65 -3.34 -0.53 17.81
N ARG A 66 -3.34 -1.36 16.76
CA ARG A 66 -3.78 -2.76 16.82
C ARG A 66 -2.94 -3.58 17.79
N HIS A 67 -1.63 -3.38 17.83
CA HIS A 67 -0.76 -4.12 18.75
C HIS A 67 -1.12 -3.83 20.20
N THR A 68 -1.30 -2.55 20.55
CA THR A 68 -1.68 -2.10 21.89
C THR A 68 -3.08 -2.60 22.29
N ALA A 69 -4.03 -2.52 21.36
CA ALA A 69 -5.38 -3.03 21.56
C ALA A 69 -5.39 -4.54 21.81
N TRP A 70 -4.60 -5.30 21.03
CA TRP A 70 -4.48 -6.76 21.19
C TRP A 70 -3.87 -7.15 22.54
N GLN A 71 -2.79 -6.48 22.95
CA GLN A 71 -2.17 -6.71 24.26
C GLN A 71 -3.16 -6.50 25.40
N THR A 72 -3.93 -5.40 25.33
CA THR A 72 -4.94 -5.07 26.35
C THR A 72 -6.07 -6.10 26.35
N PHE A 73 -6.56 -6.48 25.17
CA PHE A 73 -7.61 -7.49 25.03
C PHE A 73 -7.19 -8.84 25.63
N VAL A 74 -6.00 -9.34 25.28
CA VAL A 74 -5.48 -10.61 25.82
C VAL A 74 -5.31 -10.53 27.34
N LYS A 75 -4.80 -9.41 27.86
CA LYS A 75 -4.63 -9.22 29.30
C LYS A 75 -5.97 -9.23 30.04
N VAL A 76 -6.94 -8.44 29.58
CA VAL A 76 -8.28 -8.38 30.18
C VAL A 76 -8.98 -9.73 30.11
N LEU A 77 -8.90 -10.41 28.96
CA LEU A 77 -9.48 -11.74 28.79
C LEU A 77 -8.88 -12.75 29.76
N THR A 78 -7.54 -12.78 29.87
CA THR A 78 -6.83 -13.68 30.78
C THR A 78 -7.18 -13.40 32.24
N THR A 79 -7.15 -12.13 32.65
CA THR A 79 -7.54 -11.72 34.00
C THR A 79 -9.00 -12.07 34.29
N GLY A 80 -9.90 -11.86 33.33
CA GLY A 80 -11.31 -12.22 33.45
C GLY A 80 -11.53 -13.71 33.64
N ILE A 81 -10.85 -14.55 32.85
CA ILE A 81 -10.91 -16.01 32.98
C ILE A 81 -10.38 -16.45 34.35
N LEU A 82 -9.22 -15.95 34.79
CA LEU A 82 -8.67 -16.30 36.10
C LEU A 82 -9.59 -15.87 37.25
N ALA A 83 -10.16 -14.67 37.19
CA ALA A 83 -11.12 -14.19 38.18
C ALA A 83 -12.38 -15.06 38.21
N ALA A 84 -12.91 -15.42 37.05
CA ALA A 84 -14.06 -16.31 36.94
C ALA A 84 -13.78 -17.70 37.53
N LEU A 85 -12.57 -18.25 37.31
CA LEU A 85 -12.15 -19.52 37.90
C LEU A 85 -12.07 -19.46 39.43
N LEU A 86 -11.50 -18.39 39.99
CA LEU A 86 -11.42 -18.20 41.44
C LEU A 86 -12.82 -18.09 42.08
N VAL A 87 -13.70 -17.29 41.47
CA VAL A 87 -15.09 -17.15 41.93
C VAL A 87 -15.83 -18.49 41.84
N GLY A 88 -15.69 -19.20 40.72
CA GLY A 88 -16.30 -20.52 40.52
C GLY A 88 -15.80 -21.56 41.53
N ALA A 89 -14.49 -21.58 41.81
CA ALA A 89 -13.90 -22.46 42.82
C ALA A 89 -14.42 -22.14 44.23
N ALA A 90 -14.50 -20.86 44.60
CA ALA A 90 -15.03 -20.44 45.90
C ALA A 90 -16.50 -20.85 46.09
N ILE A 91 -17.34 -20.71 45.05
CA ILE A 91 -18.74 -21.15 45.09
C ILE A 91 -18.81 -22.68 45.23
N LYS A 92 -18.04 -23.44 44.43
CA LYS A 92 -18.01 -24.90 44.50
C LYS A 92 -17.56 -25.40 45.87
N LEU A 93 -16.52 -24.80 46.45
CA LEU A 93 -16.02 -25.14 47.79
C LEU A 93 -17.03 -24.79 48.88
N LYS A 94 -17.71 -23.64 48.80
CA LYS A 94 -18.79 -23.28 49.75
C LYS A 94 -19.98 -24.24 49.66
N LEU A 95 -20.31 -24.72 48.45
CA LEU A 95 -21.36 -25.72 48.23
C LEU A 95 -20.96 -27.12 48.74
N MET A 96 -19.68 -27.49 48.60
CA MET A 96 -19.16 -28.79 49.07
C MET A 96 -18.81 -28.82 50.57
N GLY A 97 -18.49 -27.68 51.18
CA GLY A 97 -18.08 -27.53 52.57
C GLY A 97 -19.15 -26.90 53.48
N GLY A 98 -20.45 -27.06 53.14
CA GLY A 98 -21.54 -26.58 54.00
C GLY A 98 -21.42 -27.10 55.44
N PRO A 99 -21.82 -26.31 56.46
CA PRO A 99 -21.58 -26.63 57.86
C PRO A 99 -22.30 -27.92 58.23
N GLN A 100 -21.52 -28.96 58.52
CA GLN A 100 -21.93 -30.06 59.39
C GLN A 100 -21.55 -29.70 60.83
#